data_AF-A0A7J5L8S8-F1
#
_entry.id   AF-A0A7J5L8S8-F1
#
_cell.length_a   1.000
_cell.length_b   1.000
_cell.length_c   1.000
_cell.angle_alpha   90.00
_cell.angle_beta   90.00
_cell.angle_gamma   90.00
#
_symmetry.space_group_name_H-M   'P 1'
#
loop_
_entity.id
_entity.type
_entity.pdbx_description
1 polymer ?
#
loop_
_entity_poly.entity_id
_entity_poly.type
_entity_poly.pdbx_seq_one_letter_code
_entity_poly.pdbx_strand_id
1 'polypeptide(L)'
;MKPTDYIEWDNLKDIPFFLCQVVEDREKQDLDIYYLGKRVLHDYDHVGHYLRTAVILFRRVKSRTADWVNLRNLWTLRNCVRENYNHGIGMNDLIFGENFDGDNLDTLTPLTKKRFDFLCKRIKELDPYATI
;
A
#
# COMPACT_ATOMS: atom_id res chain seq x y z
N MET A 1 -7.25 20.64 -11.35
CA MET A 1 -7.63 19.25 -11.04
C MET A 1 -7.02 18.37 -12.13
N LYS A 2 -6.23 17.34 -11.77
CA LYS A 2 -5.75 16.38 -12.79
C LYS A 2 -6.98 15.72 -13.43
N PRO A 3 -6.93 15.33 -14.73
CA PRO A 3 -8.03 14.58 -15.33
C PRO A 3 -8.35 13.37 -14.46
N THR A 4 -9.64 13.15 -14.19
CA THR A 4 -10.11 11.93 -13.53
C THR A 4 -10.05 10.80 -14.54
N ASP A 5 -8.85 10.28 -14.78
CA ASP A 5 -8.73 9.00 -15.48
C ASP A 5 -9.30 7.94 -14.54
N TYR A 6 -10.37 7.29 -14.96
CA TYR A 6 -10.99 6.22 -14.16
C TYR A 6 -9.96 5.11 -13.95
N ILE A 7 -9.72 4.74 -12.69
CA ILE A 7 -8.88 3.59 -12.34
C ILE A 7 -9.60 2.33 -12.79
N GLU A 8 -8.99 1.56 -13.69
CA GLU A 8 -9.47 0.23 -14.09
C GLU A 8 -9.18 -0.80 -12.98
N TRP A 9 -10.02 -0.82 -11.95
CA TRP A 9 -9.82 -1.62 -10.73
C TRP A 9 -9.58 -3.11 -10.98
N ASP A 10 -10.29 -3.69 -11.95
CA ASP A 10 -10.18 -5.12 -12.27
C ASP A 10 -8.81 -5.49 -12.88
N ASN A 11 -8.18 -4.53 -13.57
CA ASN A 11 -6.89 -4.71 -14.24
C ASN A 11 -5.70 -4.63 -13.26
N LEU A 12 -5.87 -3.99 -12.10
CA LEU A 12 -4.78 -3.79 -11.13
C LEU A 12 -4.17 -5.10 -10.60
N LYS A 13 -4.92 -6.20 -10.62
CA LYS A 13 -4.42 -7.53 -10.20
C LYS A 13 -3.37 -8.07 -11.18
N ASP A 14 -3.44 -7.65 -12.44
CA ASP A 14 -2.61 -8.13 -13.54
C ASP A 14 -1.40 -7.21 -13.80
N ILE A 15 -1.26 -6.12 -13.02
CA ILE A 15 -0.14 -5.19 -13.10
C ILE A 15 0.84 -5.47 -11.96
N PRO A 16 2.03 -6.06 -12.24
CA PRO A 16 3.05 -6.28 -11.23
C PRO A 16 3.64 -4.96 -10.74
N PHE A 17 3.71 -4.78 -9.42
CA PHE A 17 4.21 -3.54 -8.84
C PHE A 17 5.68 -3.26 -9.23
N PHE A 18 6.49 -4.31 -9.42
CA PHE A 18 7.91 -4.15 -9.75
C PHE A 18 8.17 -3.52 -11.12
N LEU A 19 7.19 -3.54 -12.03
CA LEU A 19 7.24 -2.90 -13.35
C LEU A 19 6.75 -1.45 -13.33
N CYS A 20 6.28 -0.97 -12.18
CA CYS A 20 5.67 0.35 -12.07
C CYS A 20 6.72 1.41 -11.68
N GLN A 21 6.51 2.62 -12.19
CA GLN A 21 7.22 3.81 -11.74
C GLN A 21 6.35 4.55 -10.72
N VAL A 22 6.95 4.88 -9.57
CA VAL A 22 6.30 5.72 -8.54
C VAL A 22 6.86 7.13 -8.63
N VAL A 23 5.98 8.11 -8.77
CA VAL A 23 6.32 9.54 -8.85
C VAL A 23 5.61 10.27 -7.71
N GLU A 24 6.38 10.90 -6.84
CA GLU A 24 5.89 11.67 -5.70
C GLU A 24 6.05 13.17 -6.01
N ASP A 25 4.96 13.93 -5.98
CA ASP A 25 4.95 15.39 -6.02
C ASP A 25 4.71 15.90 -4.59
N ARG A 26 5.81 16.27 -3.92
CA ARG A 26 5.78 16.70 -2.51
C ARG A 26 5.08 18.03 -2.30
N GLU A 27 5.13 18.92 -3.30
CA GLU A 27 4.47 20.23 -3.20
C GLU A 27 2.95 20.07 -3.27
N LYS A 28 2.48 19.17 -4.15
CA LYS A 28 1.05 18.89 -4.28
C LYS A 28 0.53 17.79 -3.35
N GLN A 29 1.42 17.18 -2.56
CA GLN A 29 1.11 16.02 -1.73
C GLN A 29 0.41 14.94 -2.56
N ASP A 30 1.02 14.55 -3.68
CA ASP A 30 0.46 13.58 -4.63
C ASP A 30 1.44 12.42 -4.82
N LEU A 31 0.90 11.21 -4.96
CA LEU A 31 1.66 10.04 -5.37
C LEU A 31 0.98 9.37 -6.55
N ASP A 32 1.65 9.40 -7.69
CA ASP A 32 1.21 8.79 -8.94
C ASP A 32 2.02 7.51 -9.20
N ILE A 33 1.34 6.47 -9.71
CA ILE A 33 1.96 5.22 -10.14
C ILE A 33 1.68 5.03 -11.63
N TYR A 34 2.74 4.80 -12.39
CA TYR A 34 2.71 4.61 -13.83
C TYR A 34 3.10 3.17 -14.20
N TYR A 35 2.40 2.61 -15.18
CA TYR A 35 2.74 1.34 -15.83
C TYR A 35 2.76 1.56 -17.34
N LEU A 36 3.88 1.20 -17.99
CA LEU A 36 4.10 1.42 -19.43
C LEU A 36 3.81 2.86 -19.89
N GLY A 37 4.23 3.85 -19.09
CA GLY A 37 4.03 5.28 -19.36
C GLY A 37 2.61 5.81 -19.13
N LYS A 38 1.66 4.96 -18.73
CA LYS A 38 0.29 5.36 -18.39
C LYS A 38 0.12 5.42 -16.88
N ARG A 39 -0.53 6.47 -16.37
CA ARG A 39 -0.89 6.56 -14.95
C ARG A 39 -2.01 5.55 -14.66
N VAL A 40 -1.78 4.68 -13.69
CA VAL A 40 -2.69 3.56 -13.35
C VAL A 40 -3.21 3.63 -11.93
N LEU A 41 -2.48 4.28 -11.03
CA LEU A 41 -2.96 4.64 -9.70
C LEU A 41 -2.53 6.06 -9.35
N HIS A 42 -3.35 6.70 -8.55
CA HIS A 42 -3.10 8.01 -7.98
C HIS A 42 -3.74 8.05 -6.60
N ASP A 43 -3.04 8.62 -5.63
CA ASP A 43 -3.60 8.95 -4.33
C ASP A 43 -3.01 10.29 -3.89
N TYR A 44 -3.84 11.07 -3.20
CA TYR A 44 -3.36 12.25 -2.49
C TYR A 44 -2.67 11.77 -1.22
N ASP A 45 -1.46 12.26 -0.99
CA ASP A 45 -0.67 12.07 0.22
C ASP A 45 -1.30 12.88 1.38
N HIS A 46 -2.48 12.43 1.82
CA HIS A 46 -3.21 12.98 2.97
C HIS A 46 -2.46 12.72 4.29
N VAL A 47 -2.99 13.25 5.41
CA VAL A 47 -2.40 13.25 6.77
C VAL A 47 -1.77 11.91 7.22
N GLY A 48 -2.24 10.76 6.72
CA GLY A 48 -1.71 9.45 7.10
C GLY A 48 -0.80 8.75 6.10
N HIS A 49 -0.38 9.43 5.02
CA HIS A 49 0.62 8.93 4.07
C HIS A 49 0.39 7.48 3.59
N TYR A 50 -0.87 7.10 3.33
CA TYR A 50 -1.28 5.70 3.20
C TYR A 50 -0.64 4.99 2.02
N LEU A 51 -0.75 5.55 0.81
CA LEU A 51 -0.18 4.93 -0.39
C LEU A 51 1.35 4.95 -0.35
N ARG A 52 1.94 6.05 0.15
CA ARG A 52 3.38 6.16 0.36
C ARG A 52 3.90 5.05 1.29
N THR A 53 3.22 4.84 2.42
CA THR A 53 3.55 3.77 3.37
C THR A 53 3.44 2.39 2.72
N ALA A 54 2.34 2.13 2.00
CA ALA A 54 2.17 0.86 1.29
C ALA A 54 3.26 0.62 0.24
N VAL A 55 3.66 1.65 -0.51
CA VAL A 55 4.77 1.59 -1.48
C VAL A 55 6.09 1.24 -0.80
N ILE A 56 6.41 1.86 0.33
CA ILE A 56 7.63 1.56 1.11
C ILE A 56 7.62 0.09 1.55
N LEU A 57 6.50 -0.40 2.10
CA LEU A 57 6.36 -1.78 2.56
C LEU A 57 6.46 -2.79 1.40
N PHE A 58 5.81 -2.52 0.26
CA PHE A 58 5.89 -3.37 -0.94
C PHE A 58 7.30 -3.44 -1.52
N ARG A 59 8.05 -2.33 -1.51
CA ARG A 59 9.46 -2.30 -1.93
C ARG A 59 10.36 -3.20 -1.08
N ARG A 60 9.98 -3.46 0.18
CA ARG A 60 10.71 -4.35 1.11
C ARG A 60 10.35 -5.82 0.94
N VAL A 61 9.34 -6.19 0.14
CA VAL A 61 9.02 -7.59 -0.13
C VAL A 61 10.20 -8.28 -0.83
N LYS A 62 10.64 -9.41 -0.27
CA LYS A 62 11.84 -10.14 -0.77
C LYS A 62 11.68 -10.61 -2.22
N SER A 63 10.54 -11.23 -2.55
CA SER A 63 10.25 -11.69 -3.92
C SER A 63 9.35 -10.68 -4.62
N ARG A 64 9.96 -9.70 -5.30
CA ARG A 64 9.24 -8.63 -6.00
C ARG A 64 8.43 -9.10 -7.22
N THR A 65 8.74 -10.29 -7.74
CA THR A 65 8.06 -10.89 -8.90
C THR A 65 6.98 -11.89 -8.50
N ALA A 66 6.72 -12.07 -7.20
CA ALA A 66 5.64 -12.93 -6.76
C ALA A 66 4.28 -12.40 -7.25
N ASP A 67 3.39 -13.32 -7.63
CA ASP A 67 2.06 -13.07 -8.19
C ASP A 67 1.19 -12.11 -7.36
N TRP A 68 1.30 -12.19 -6.04
CA TRP A 68 0.56 -11.34 -5.10
C TRP A 68 1.13 -9.91 -4.99
N VAL A 69 2.31 -9.62 -5.55
CA VAL A 69 2.96 -8.29 -5.51
C VAL A 69 2.51 -7.46 -6.72
N ASN A 70 1.21 -7.16 -6.74
CA ASN A 70 0.52 -6.42 -7.80
C ASN A 70 -0.18 -5.16 -7.26
N LEU A 71 -0.67 -4.30 -8.16
CA LEU A 71 -1.27 -3.02 -7.78
C LEU A 71 -2.57 -3.16 -6.99
N ARG A 72 -3.33 -4.25 -7.19
CA ARG A 72 -4.53 -4.52 -6.39
C ARG A 72 -4.16 -4.73 -4.92
N ASN A 73 -3.17 -5.58 -4.65
CA ASN A 73 -2.74 -5.83 -3.27
C ASN A 73 -1.97 -4.63 -2.66
N LEU A 74 -1.31 -3.82 -3.47
CA LEU A 74 -0.75 -2.54 -3.02
C LEU A 74 -1.86 -1.62 -2.51
N TRP A 75 -2.96 -1.49 -3.26
CA TRP A 75 -4.12 -0.70 -2.87
C TRP A 75 -4.80 -1.26 -1.62
N THR A 76 -4.95 -2.58 -1.53
CA THR A 76 -5.45 -3.24 -0.33
C THR A 76 -4.56 -2.97 0.89
N LEU A 77 -3.23 -3.04 0.76
CA LEU A 77 -2.32 -2.68 1.85
C LEU A 77 -2.44 -1.21 2.26
N ARG A 78 -2.57 -0.31 1.28
CA ARG A 78 -2.85 1.11 1.52
C ARG A 78 -4.12 1.28 2.37
N ASN A 79 -5.18 0.54 2.06
CA ASN A 79 -6.40 0.55 2.87
C ASN A 79 -6.15 -0.01 4.28
N CYS A 80 -5.42 -1.12 4.43
CA CYS A 80 -5.04 -1.62 5.75
C CYS A 80 -4.32 -0.56 6.61
N VAL A 81 -3.39 0.20 6.01
CA VAL A 81 -2.70 1.31 6.70
C VAL A 81 -3.70 2.41 7.08
N ARG A 82 -4.60 2.79 6.15
CA ARG A 82 -5.64 3.80 6.40
C ARG A 82 -6.57 3.39 7.53
N GLU A 83 -7.17 2.20 7.47
CA GLU A 83 -8.10 1.72 8.51
C GLU A 83 -7.40 1.66 9.86
N ASN A 84 -6.18 1.12 9.90
CA ASN A 84 -5.39 1.07 11.12
C ASN A 84 -5.16 2.45 11.74
N TYR A 85 -4.81 3.44 10.92
CA TYR A 85 -4.56 4.81 11.37
C TYR A 85 -5.85 5.53 11.77
N ASN A 86 -6.84 5.58 10.88
CA ASN A 86 -8.06 6.36 11.07
C ASN A 86 -8.95 5.81 12.17
N HIS A 87 -9.01 4.48 12.33
CA HIS A 87 -9.90 3.84 13.30
C HIS A 87 -9.16 3.38 14.57
N GLY A 88 -7.84 3.62 14.64
CA GLY A 88 -7.05 3.30 15.83
C GLY A 88 -6.97 1.81 16.14
N ILE A 89 -6.86 0.95 15.11
CA ILE A 89 -6.96 -0.51 15.26
C ILE A 89 -5.78 -1.11 16.03
N GLY A 90 -4.58 -0.49 15.94
CA GLY A 90 -3.40 -0.89 16.72
C GLY A 90 -2.61 -2.07 16.16
N MET A 91 -2.54 -2.21 14.83
CA MET A 91 -1.93 -3.32 14.09
C MET A 91 -0.53 -3.00 13.53
N ASN A 92 0.17 -2.04 14.13
CA ASN A 92 1.46 -1.54 13.63
C ASN A 92 2.51 -2.66 13.49
N ASP A 93 2.60 -3.57 14.46
CA ASP A 93 3.57 -4.68 14.43
C ASP A 93 3.36 -5.62 13.24
N LEU A 94 2.10 -5.79 12.79
CA LEU A 94 1.78 -6.62 11.63
C LEU A 94 2.03 -5.88 10.30
N ILE A 95 1.87 -4.56 10.29
CA ILE A 95 2.15 -3.71 9.12
C ILE A 95 3.66 -3.59 8.92
N PHE A 96 4.36 -3.06 9.92
CA PHE A 96 5.77 -2.66 9.87
C PHE A 96 6.75 -3.75 10.31
N GLY A 97 6.29 -4.68 11.15
CA GLY A 97 7.13 -5.63 11.87
C GLY A 97 7.42 -5.15 13.30
N GLU A 98 7.54 -6.10 14.23
CA GLU A 98 7.75 -5.87 15.67
C GLU A 98 9.01 -5.05 16.00
N ASN A 99 9.99 -5.01 15.10
CA ASN A 99 11.27 -4.34 15.32
C ASN A 99 11.37 -2.96 14.65
N PHE A 100 10.31 -2.47 14.00
CA PHE A 100 10.37 -1.17 13.35
C PHE A 100 10.44 -0.05 14.40
N ASP A 101 11.52 0.73 14.37
CA ASP A 101 11.76 1.80 15.35
C ASP A 101 10.99 3.10 15.06
N GLY A 102 10.24 3.15 13.96
CA GLY A 102 9.45 4.30 13.54
C GLY A 102 10.16 5.23 12.55
N ASP A 103 11.46 5.03 12.28
CA ASP A 103 12.26 5.95 11.46
C ASP A 103 13.17 5.20 10.48
N ASN A 104 13.99 4.27 10.99
CA ASN A 104 14.93 3.52 10.17
C ASN A 104 14.21 2.45 9.36
N LEU A 105 14.01 2.73 8.07
CA LEU A 105 13.35 1.82 7.15
C LEU A 105 14.05 0.44 7.02
N ASP A 106 15.31 0.31 7.42
CA ASP A 106 16.01 -0.98 7.42
C ASP A 106 15.61 -1.90 8.56
N THR A 107 14.93 -1.37 9.58
CA THR A 107 14.33 -2.15 10.67
C THR A 107 12.96 -2.74 10.31
N LEU A 108 12.40 -2.35 9.15
CA LEU A 108 11.16 -2.94 8.63
C LEU A 108 11.34 -4.43 8.39
N THR A 109 10.45 -5.23 8.97
CA THR A 109 10.40 -6.66 8.63
C THR A 109 9.74 -6.82 7.25
N PRO A 110 10.41 -7.44 6.26
CA PRO A 110 9.83 -7.68 4.93
C PRO A 110 8.42 -8.28 4.99
N LEU A 111 7.48 -7.68 4.26
CA LEU A 111 6.11 -8.19 4.20
C LEU A 111 6.09 -9.52 3.44
N THR A 112 5.37 -10.50 4.01
CA THR A 112 5.12 -11.80 3.38
C THR A 112 3.65 -11.91 3.00
N LYS A 113 3.33 -12.75 2.01
CA LYS A 113 1.92 -13.02 1.64
C LYS A 113 1.10 -13.48 2.84
N LYS A 114 1.64 -14.38 3.66
CA LYS A 114 0.97 -14.88 4.87
C LYS A 114 0.66 -13.75 5.87
N ARG A 115 1.61 -12.83 6.10
CA ARG A 115 1.41 -11.69 7.00
C ARG A 115 0.40 -10.69 6.43
N PHE A 116 0.45 -10.44 5.12
CA PHE A 116 -0.51 -9.59 4.42
C PHE A 116 -1.94 -10.16 4.51
N ASP A 117 -2.14 -11.43 4.14
CA ASP A 117 -3.45 -12.08 4.19
C ASP A 117 -4.02 -12.08 5.63
N PHE A 118 -3.16 -12.35 6.62
CA PHE A 118 -3.53 -12.30 8.03
C PHE A 118 -3.90 -10.89 8.51
N LEU A 119 -3.14 -9.86 8.12
CA LEU A 119 -3.43 -8.46 8.43
C LEU A 119 -4.82 -8.06 7.89
N CYS A 120 -5.10 -8.35 6.62
CA CYS A 120 -6.38 -8.04 5.98
C CYS A 120 -7.55 -8.72 6.72
N LYS A 121 -7.39 -10.00 7.06
CA LYS A 121 -8.38 -10.74 7.85
C LYS A 121 -8.59 -10.11 9.22
N ARG A 122 -7.50 -9.82 9.93
CA ARG A 122 -7.56 -9.36 11.32
C ARG A 122 -8.16 -7.95 11.43
N ILE A 123 -7.89 -7.06 10.48
CA ILE A 123 -8.55 -5.76 10.45
C ILE A 123 -10.07 -5.93 10.30
N LYS A 124 -10.54 -6.77 9.36
CA LYS A 124 -11.99 -7.01 9.18
C LYS A 124 -12.67 -7.65 10.40
N GLU A 125 -11.93 -8.43 11.19
CA GLU A 125 -12.45 -8.98 12.46
C GLU A 125 -12.58 -7.92 13.55
N LEU A 126 -11.64 -6.97 13.60
CA LEU A 126 -11.61 -5.90 14.60
C LEU A 126 -12.57 -4.76 14.24
N ASP A 127 -12.72 -4.51 12.95
CA ASP A 127 -13.63 -3.51 12.40
C ASP A 127 -14.40 -4.11 11.21
N PRO A 128 -15.67 -4.51 11.40
CA PRO A 128 -16.49 -5.08 10.34
C PRO A 128 -16.86 -4.07 9.24
N TYR A 129 -16.66 -2.77 9.48
CA TYR A 129 -16.91 -1.71 8.50
C TYR A 129 -15.65 -1.32 7.71
N ALA A 130 -14.50 -1.93 8.02
CA ALA A 130 -13.24 -1.67 7.33
C ALA A 130 -13.36 -1.94 5.82
N THR A 131 -13.00 -0.95 5.00
CA THR A 131 -13.11 -1.04 3.53
C THR A 131 -11.81 -1.54 2.89
N ILE A 132 -11.57 -2.86 2.98
CA ILE A 132 -10.36 -3.57 2.51
C ILE A 132 -10.66 -4.57 1.40
#